data_AF-A0A524FJU3-F1
#
_entry.id   AF-A0A524FJU3-F1
#
_cell.length_a   1.000
_cell.length_b   1.000
_cell.length_c   1.000
_cell.angle_alpha   90.00
_cell.angle_beta   90.00
_cell.angle_gamma   90.00
#
_symmetry.space_group_name_H-M   'P 1'
#
loop_
_entity.id
_entity.type
_entity.pdbx_description
1 polymer ?
#
loop_
_entity_poly.entity_id
_entity_poly.type
_entity_poly.pdbx_seq_one_letter_code
_entity_poly.pdbx_strand_id
1 'polypeptide(L)'
;MKQNGEKLINNEKKNNNYNNINTVLKMFLEKLKEFPKQKALAIITILSFISFLILTLIMRSIETELKGSTGYGVMEFEFAWTPEMIREIFRAWGVAGKKKEATAIYWDFLYIPSYGLFIAGCILLVTRKLEGGKLQNFGLYITIIPIIAGGFDVIENINLLLMIENDAYIEMGSPFIASLCASIKFGLLFLGICFFIIALIILVINKIRK
;
A
#
# COMPACT_ATOMS: atom_id res chain seq x y z
N MET A 1 16.18 17.14 -43.17
CA MET A 1 16.12 18.33 -42.27
C MET A 1 14.88 18.36 -41.37
N LYS A 2 13.65 18.04 -41.83
CA LYS A 2 12.44 18.03 -40.97
C LYS A 2 12.49 17.07 -39.75
N GLN A 3 13.04 15.86 -39.91
CA GLN A 3 13.15 14.87 -38.82
C GLN A 3 14.05 15.30 -37.64
N ASN A 4 15.03 16.19 -37.86
CA ASN A 4 15.91 16.66 -36.77
C ASN A 4 15.26 17.77 -35.94
N GLY A 5 14.39 18.59 -36.55
CA GLY A 5 13.65 19.65 -35.84
C GLY A 5 12.56 19.08 -34.91
N GLU A 6 11.82 18.08 -35.36
CA GLU A 6 10.80 17.39 -34.53
C GLU A 6 11.42 16.69 -33.32
N LYS A 7 12.62 16.10 -33.49
CA LYS A 7 13.34 15.42 -32.40
C LYS A 7 13.86 16.39 -31.33
N LEU A 8 14.31 17.58 -31.74
CA LEU A 8 14.72 18.65 -30.81
C LEU A 8 13.54 19.23 -30.04
N ILE A 9 12.43 19.53 -30.72
CA ILE A 9 11.20 20.04 -30.08
C ILE A 9 10.62 19.01 -29.09
N ASN A 10 10.66 17.72 -29.44
CA ASN A 10 10.21 16.64 -28.55
C ASN A 10 11.12 16.49 -27.32
N ASN A 11 12.44 16.66 -27.47
CA ASN A 11 13.39 16.61 -26.35
C ASN A 11 13.24 17.82 -25.41
N GLU A 12 13.04 19.03 -25.95
CA GLU A 12 12.79 20.22 -25.12
C GLU A 12 11.46 20.14 -24.37
N LYS A 13 10.37 19.70 -25.04
CA LYS A 13 9.08 19.46 -24.36
C LYS A 13 9.20 18.41 -23.26
N LYS A 14 9.92 17.31 -23.54
CA LYS A 14 10.17 16.24 -22.56
C LYS A 14 10.97 16.75 -21.35
N ASN A 15 12.06 17.49 -21.58
CA ASN A 15 12.87 18.10 -20.51
C ASN A 15 12.07 19.11 -19.68
N ASN A 16 11.29 19.98 -20.32
CA ASN A 16 10.42 20.92 -19.60
C ASN A 16 9.39 20.20 -18.74
N ASN A 17 8.82 19.10 -19.22
CA ASN A 17 7.84 18.33 -18.47
C ASN A 17 8.47 17.61 -17.26
N TYR A 18 9.65 17.01 -17.41
CA TYR A 18 10.39 16.41 -16.29
C TYR A 18 10.77 17.44 -15.22
N ASN A 19 11.27 18.60 -15.64
CA ASN A 19 11.63 19.69 -14.72
C ASN A 19 10.40 20.18 -13.94
N ASN A 20 9.24 20.23 -14.60
CA ASN A 20 7.99 20.64 -13.96
C ASN A 20 7.50 19.60 -12.94
N ILE A 21 7.49 18.30 -13.29
CA ILE A 21 7.09 17.21 -12.38
C ILE A 21 7.98 17.18 -11.12
N ASN A 22 9.30 17.27 -11.30
CA ASN A 22 10.25 17.31 -10.18
C ASN A 22 10.01 18.52 -9.27
N THR A 23 9.67 19.67 -9.85
CA THR A 23 9.37 20.89 -9.11
C THR A 23 8.09 20.73 -8.29
N VAL A 24 7.01 20.24 -8.91
CA VAL A 24 5.72 20.02 -8.23
C VAL A 24 5.85 19.00 -7.10
N LEU A 25 6.53 17.87 -7.36
CA LEU A 25 6.76 16.84 -6.34
C LEU A 25 7.58 17.39 -5.17
N LYS A 26 8.64 18.15 -5.46
CA LYS A 26 9.45 18.79 -4.41
C LYS A 26 8.62 19.78 -3.59
N MET A 27 7.82 20.62 -4.22
CA MET A 27 6.91 21.54 -3.53
C MET A 27 5.91 20.80 -2.63
N PHE A 28 5.34 19.69 -3.12
CA PHE A 28 4.44 18.86 -2.34
C PHE A 28 5.14 18.25 -1.10
N LEU A 29 6.34 17.70 -1.27
CA LEU A 29 7.12 17.11 -0.17
C LEU A 29 7.53 18.14 0.87
N GLU A 30 7.96 19.33 0.44
CA GLU A 30 8.26 20.43 1.36
C GLU A 30 7.01 20.83 2.17
N LYS A 31 5.84 20.84 1.53
CA LYS A 31 4.56 21.10 2.22
C LYS A 31 4.25 20.07 3.30
N LEU A 32 4.70 18.81 3.16
CA LEU A 32 4.52 17.78 4.20
C LEU A 32 5.25 18.10 5.50
N LYS A 33 6.27 18.96 5.50
CA LYS A 33 6.96 19.39 6.74
C LYS A 33 6.04 20.14 7.69
N GLU A 34 5.02 20.82 7.15
CA GLU A 34 4.14 21.70 7.92
C GLU A 34 2.66 21.27 7.87
N PHE A 35 2.23 20.67 6.75
CA PHE A 35 0.85 20.23 6.52
C PHE A 35 0.74 18.69 6.39
N PRO A 36 -0.26 18.04 7.03
CA PRO A 36 -1.27 18.62 7.91
C PRO A 36 -0.66 19.12 9.23
N LYS A 37 -1.32 20.06 9.91
CA LYS A 37 -0.85 20.58 11.21
C LYS A 37 -0.62 19.42 12.19
N GLN A 38 0.39 19.52 13.06
CA GLN A 38 0.80 18.43 13.96
C GLN A 38 -0.37 17.78 14.73
N LYS A 39 -1.29 18.58 15.28
CA LYS A 39 -2.47 18.08 15.99
C LYS A 39 -3.41 17.28 15.07
N ALA A 40 -3.69 17.81 13.88
CA ALA A 40 -4.54 17.12 12.90
C ALA A 40 -3.89 15.83 12.40
N LEU A 41 -2.58 15.86 12.13
CA LEU A 41 -1.80 14.66 11.78
C LEU A 41 -1.92 13.58 12.85
N ALA A 42 -1.74 13.94 14.12
CA ALA A 42 -1.87 13.00 15.24
C ALA A 42 -3.29 12.43 15.35
N ILE A 43 -4.32 13.27 15.24
CA ILE A 43 -5.72 12.82 15.27
C ILE A 43 -6.01 11.85 14.12
N ILE A 44 -5.63 12.18 12.88
CA ILE A 44 -5.81 11.30 11.73
C ILE A 44 -5.08 9.97 11.97
N THR A 45 -3.83 10.01 12.42
CA THR A 45 -3.04 8.81 12.70
C THR A 45 -3.70 7.93 13.76
N ILE A 46 -4.23 8.51 14.84
CA ILE A 46 -4.91 7.78 15.91
C ILE A 46 -6.24 7.18 15.43
N LEU A 47 -7.05 7.94 14.69
CA LEU A 47 -8.32 7.44 14.14
C LEU A 47 -8.07 6.30 13.14
N SER A 48 -7.09 6.47 12.25
CA SER A 48 -6.67 5.43 11.32
C SER A 48 -6.13 4.19 12.05
N PHE A 49 -5.39 4.37 13.14
CA PHE A 49 -4.93 3.26 13.98
C PHE A 49 -6.10 2.50 14.64
N ILE A 50 -7.07 3.21 15.20
CA ILE A 50 -8.26 2.60 15.81
C ILE A 50 -9.05 1.83 14.75
N SER A 51 -9.28 2.44 13.58
CA SER A 51 -9.96 1.76 12.47
C SER A 51 -9.18 0.54 11.99
N PHE A 52 -7.85 0.65 11.86
CA PHE A 52 -6.96 -0.45 11.53
C PHE A 52 -7.11 -1.60 12.53
N LEU A 53 -7.10 -1.33 13.84
CA LEU A 53 -7.28 -2.37 14.86
C LEU A 53 -8.63 -3.07 14.76
N ILE A 54 -9.72 -2.31 14.61
CA ILE A 54 -11.07 -2.87 14.48
C ILE A 54 -11.16 -3.78 13.26
N LEU A 55 -10.69 -3.31 12.11
CA LEU A 55 -10.69 -4.08 10.86
C LEU A 55 -9.78 -5.31 10.95
N THR A 56 -8.62 -5.20 11.60
CA THR A 56 -7.73 -6.34 11.87
C THR A 56 -8.46 -7.45 12.65
N LEU A 57 -9.26 -7.09 13.65
CA LEU A 57 -10.03 -8.06 14.43
C LEU A 57 -11.12 -8.74 13.59
N ILE A 58 -11.80 -7.97 12.72
CA ILE A 58 -12.80 -8.51 11.78
C ILE A 58 -12.14 -9.48 10.80
N MET A 59 -11.07 -9.04 10.13
CA MET A 59 -10.33 -9.84 9.14
C MET A 59 -9.73 -11.10 9.77
N ARG A 60 -9.18 -11.01 10.99
CA ARG A 60 -8.65 -12.17 11.72
C ARG A 60 -9.73 -13.22 11.99
N SER A 61 -10.95 -12.80 12.31
CA SER A 61 -12.06 -13.74 12.51
C SER A 61 -12.39 -14.49 11.22
N ILE A 62 -12.40 -13.80 10.08
CA ILE A 62 -12.67 -14.40 8.77
C ILE A 62 -11.53 -15.35 8.37
N GLU A 63 -10.28 -14.90 8.49
CA GLU A 63 -9.07 -15.68 8.23
C GLU A 63 -9.05 -16.99 9.01
N THR A 64 -9.36 -16.93 10.32
CA THR A 64 -9.38 -18.13 11.18
C THR A 64 -10.42 -19.14 10.71
N GLU A 65 -11.58 -18.68 10.24
CA GLU A 65 -12.65 -19.55 9.74
C GLU A 65 -12.33 -20.18 8.39
N LEU A 66 -11.82 -19.38 7.43
CA LEU A 66 -11.39 -19.87 6.11
C LEU A 66 -10.27 -20.91 6.24
N LYS A 67 -9.23 -20.56 7.00
CA LYS A 67 -8.06 -21.42 7.19
C LYS A 67 -8.37 -22.65 8.03
N GLY A 68 -9.19 -22.50 9.07
CA GLY A 68 -9.60 -23.61 9.93
C GLY A 68 -10.47 -24.65 9.21
N SER A 69 -11.24 -24.23 8.20
CA SER A 69 -12.10 -25.13 7.44
C SER A 69 -11.40 -25.80 6.25
N THR A 70 -10.37 -25.17 5.68
CA THR A 70 -9.82 -25.61 4.37
C THR A 70 -8.30 -25.66 4.28
N GLY A 71 -7.58 -25.07 5.23
CA GLY A 71 -6.12 -24.87 5.17
C GLY A 71 -5.69 -23.64 4.38
N TYR A 72 -6.58 -23.01 3.60
CA TYR A 72 -6.30 -21.80 2.82
C TYR A 72 -7.06 -20.60 3.38
N GLY A 73 -6.33 -19.53 3.72
CA GLY A 73 -6.86 -18.23 4.12
C GLY A 73 -6.72 -17.19 3.01
N VAL A 74 -6.96 -15.93 3.38
CA VAL A 74 -6.90 -14.75 2.51
C VAL A 74 -5.54 -14.67 1.83
N MET A 75 -4.46 -14.74 2.64
CA MET A 75 -3.08 -14.62 2.14
C MET A 75 -2.72 -15.71 1.12
N GLU A 76 -3.20 -16.95 1.31
CA GLU A 76 -2.94 -18.01 0.34
C GLU A 76 -3.57 -17.71 -1.03
N PHE A 77 -4.70 -17.01 -1.06
CA PHE A 77 -5.37 -16.58 -2.30
C PHE A 77 -4.70 -15.36 -2.94
N GLU A 78 -4.30 -14.37 -2.14
CA GLU A 78 -3.55 -13.20 -2.65
C GLU A 78 -2.26 -13.63 -3.38
N PHE A 79 -1.57 -14.64 -2.85
CA PHE A 79 -0.32 -15.18 -3.41
C PHE A 79 -0.50 -16.42 -4.30
N ALA A 80 -1.72 -16.68 -4.78
CA ALA A 80 -1.99 -17.74 -5.74
C ALA A 80 -1.67 -17.30 -7.17
N TRP A 81 -0.38 -17.36 -7.52
CA TRP A 81 0.18 -16.85 -8.78
C TRP A 81 -0.37 -17.50 -10.06
N THR A 82 -0.92 -18.71 -9.97
CA THR A 82 -1.33 -19.49 -11.15
C THR A 82 -2.79 -19.91 -11.09
N PRO A 83 -3.43 -20.11 -12.26
CA PRO A 83 -4.78 -20.65 -12.36
C PRO A 83 -5.00 -21.94 -11.56
N GLU A 84 -4.00 -22.83 -11.52
CA GLU A 84 -4.06 -24.11 -10.80
C GLU A 84 -4.17 -23.90 -9.29
N MET A 85 -3.36 -22.99 -8.72
CA MET A 85 -3.42 -22.66 -7.30
C MET A 85 -4.78 -22.09 -6.92
N ILE A 86 -5.33 -21.20 -7.75
CA ILE A 86 -6.66 -20.61 -7.54
C ILE A 86 -7.73 -21.70 -7.55
N ARG A 87 -7.69 -22.63 -8.51
CA ARG A 87 -8.63 -23.76 -8.58
C ARG A 87 -8.55 -24.67 -7.36
N GLU A 88 -7.34 -24.93 -6.86
CA GLU A 88 -7.13 -25.72 -5.65
C GLU A 88 -7.80 -25.05 -4.44
N ILE A 89 -7.55 -23.75 -4.25
CA ILE A 89 -8.15 -22.95 -3.19
C ILE A 89 -9.67 -22.90 -3.34
N PHE A 90 -10.20 -22.60 -4.53
CA PHE A 90 -11.64 -22.51 -4.79
C PHE A 90 -12.35 -23.85 -4.59
N ARG A 91 -11.70 -24.96 -4.93
CA ARG A 91 -12.22 -26.30 -4.66
C ARG A 91 -12.28 -26.57 -3.15
N ALA A 92 -11.27 -26.17 -2.40
CA ALA A 92 -11.23 -26.33 -0.95
C ALA A 92 -12.29 -25.46 -0.25
N TRP A 93 -12.42 -24.19 -0.67
CA TRP A 93 -13.40 -23.23 -0.15
C TRP A 93 -14.85 -23.58 -0.48
N GLY A 94 -15.10 -24.14 -1.66
CA GLY A 94 -16.45 -24.29 -2.19
C GLY A 94 -17.22 -22.96 -2.22
N VAL A 95 -18.55 -23.03 -2.28
CA VAL A 95 -19.40 -21.82 -2.37
C VAL A 95 -19.34 -20.99 -1.09
N ALA A 96 -19.31 -21.64 0.08
CA ALA A 96 -19.33 -20.96 1.37
C ALA A 96 -18.03 -20.16 1.61
N GLY A 97 -16.87 -20.77 1.36
CA GLY A 97 -15.58 -20.10 1.50
C GLY A 97 -15.43 -18.94 0.51
N LYS A 98 -15.81 -19.13 -0.77
CA LYS A 98 -15.78 -18.03 -1.76
C LYS A 98 -16.64 -16.83 -1.35
N LYS A 99 -17.84 -17.07 -0.80
CA LYS A 99 -18.71 -15.97 -0.30
C LYS A 99 -18.10 -15.27 0.93
N LYS A 100 -17.46 -16.05 1.80
CA LYS A 100 -16.78 -15.52 2.98
C LYS A 100 -15.58 -14.65 2.58
N GLU A 101 -14.79 -15.12 1.63
CA GLU A 101 -13.66 -14.38 1.06
C GLU A 101 -14.11 -13.10 0.37
N ALA A 102 -15.16 -13.14 -0.45
CA ALA A 102 -15.72 -11.92 -1.03
C ALA A 102 -16.09 -10.88 0.04
N THR A 103 -16.64 -11.35 1.17
CA THR A 103 -16.93 -10.47 2.31
C THR A 103 -15.66 -9.88 2.92
N ALA A 104 -14.58 -10.67 3.03
CA ALA A 104 -13.28 -10.19 3.49
C ALA A 104 -12.74 -9.08 2.58
N ILE A 105 -12.79 -9.28 1.26
CA ILE A 105 -12.31 -8.29 0.28
C ILE A 105 -13.10 -6.98 0.37
N TYR A 106 -14.42 -7.02 0.59
CA TYR A 106 -15.19 -5.79 0.81
C TYR A 106 -14.78 -5.03 2.08
N TRP A 107 -14.43 -5.75 3.16
CA TRP A 107 -13.84 -5.13 4.35
C TRP A 107 -12.45 -4.59 4.07
N ASP A 108 -11.69 -5.26 3.20
CA ASP A 108 -10.33 -4.87 2.87
C ASP A 108 -10.26 -3.53 2.14
N PHE A 109 -11.23 -3.19 1.28
CA PHE A 109 -11.35 -1.84 0.72
C PHE A 109 -11.44 -0.73 1.79
N LEU A 110 -12.04 -1.01 2.95
CA LEU A 110 -12.06 -0.09 4.09
C LEU A 110 -10.75 -0.15 4.89
N TYR A 111 -10.03 -1.26 4.82
CA TYR A 111 -8.76 -1.47 5.50
C TYR A 111 -7.62 -0.68 4.84
N ILE A 112 -7.65 -0.53 3.51
CA ILE A 112 -6.71 0.25 2.70
C ILE A 112 -6.45 1.67 3.27
N PRO A 113 -7.46 2.56 3.38
CA PRO A 113 -7.23 3.89 3.93
C PRO A 113 -6.82 3.83 5.41
N SER A 114 -7.24 2.81 6.16
CA SER A 114 -6.92 2.67 7.57
C SER A 114 -5.45 2.35 7.82
N TYR A 115 -4.90 1.29 7.22
CA TYR A 115 -3.47 1.00 7.36
C TYR A 115 -2.62 2.05 6.63
N GLY A 116 -3.06 2.51 5.45
CA GLY A 116 -2.30 3.43 4.62
C GLY A 116 -2.06 4.77 5.32
N LEU A 117 -3.11 5.37 5.87
CA LEU A 117 -3.01 6.62 6.62
C LEU A 117 -2.34 6.44 7.99
N PHE A 118 -2.54 5.29 8.65
CA PHE A 118 -1.86 4.99 9.91
C PHE A 118 -0.34 4.95 9.73
N ILE A 119 0.16 4.14 8.79
CA ILE A 119 1.59 3.97 8.56
C ILE A 119 2.20 5.28 8.01
N ALA A 120 1.56 5.93 7.05
CA ALA A 120 2.02 7.24 6.54
C ALA A 120 2.07 8.30 7.64
N GLY A 121 1.06 8.33 8.53
CA GLY A 121 1.01 9.23 9.68
C GLY A 121 2.16 9.00 10.66
N CYS A 122 2.43 7.75 11.01
CA CYS A 122 3.57 7.35 11.83
C CYS A 122 4.91 7.80 11.23
N ILE A 123 5.13 7.52 9.94
CA ILE A 123 6.34 7.93 9.21
C ILE A 123 6.49 9.45 9.22
N LEU A 124 5.42 10.20 8.92
CA LEU A 124 5.48 11.66 8.85
C LEU A 124 5.75 12.29 10.22
N LEU A 125 5.14 11.76 11.29
CA LEU A 125 5.35 12.22 12.66
C LEU A 125 6.82 12.10 13.08
N VAL A 126 7.48 10.97 12.79
CA VAL A 126 8.92 10.81 13.10
C VAL A 126 9.78 11.62 12.14
N THR A 127 9.43 11.67 10.85
CA THR A 127 10.19 12.41 9.84
C THR A 127 10.30 13.90 10.17
N ARG A 128 9.20 14.52 10.65
CA ARG A 128 9.22 15.94 11.08
C ARG A 128 10.12 16.22 12.27
N LYS A 129 10.50 15.20 13.04
CA LYS A 129 11.44 15.32 14.16
C LYS A 129 12.88 15.12 13.75
N LEU A 130 13.14 14.56 12.56
CA LEU A 130 14.48 14.46 12.00
C LEU A 130 14.90 15.86 11.52
N GLU A 131 15.90 16.47 12.15
CA GLU A 131 16.32 17.84 11.86
C GLU A 131 16.96 17.94 10.46
N GLY A 132 16.26 18.53 9.47
CA GLY A 132 16.75 19.21 8.26
C GLY A 132 17.66 18.47 7.26
N GLY A 133 18.07 17.24 7.55
CA GLY A 133 19.10 16.52 6.79
C GLY A 133 18.57 15.59 5.70
N LYS A 134 19.50 14.87 5.04
CA LYS A 134 19.18 13.88 3.99
C LYS A 134 18.13 12.85 4.44
N LEU A 135 18.18 12.43 5.71
CA LEU A 135 17.26 11.45 6.26
C LEU A 135 15.81 11.98 6.40
N GLN A 136 15.65 13.28 6.74
CA GLN A 136 14.34 13.91 6.75
C GLN A 136 13.77 13.94 5.33
N ASN A 137 14.55 14.40 4.36
CA ASN A 137 14.11 14.45 2.97
C ASN A 137 13.71 13.07 2.46
N PHE A 138 14.51 12.04 2.72
CA PHE A 138 14.16 10.66 2.39
C PHE A 138 12.84 10.22 3.06
N GLY A 139 12.67 10.50 4.35
CA GLY A 139 11.42 10.19 5.07
C GLY A 139 10.16 10.83 4.49
N LEU A 140 10.27 12.02 3.87
CA LEU A 140 9.15 12.67 3.20
C LEU A 140 8.70 11.87 1.97
N TYR A 141 9.64 11.31 1.20
CA TYR A 141 9.29 10.40 0.10
C TYR A 141 8.67 9.10 0.64
N ILE A 142 9.27 8.52 1.69
CA ILE A 142 8.78 7.28 2.31
C ILE A 142 7.36 7.45 2.89
N THR A 143 6.98 8.66 3.32
CA THR A 143 5.62 8.97 3.81
C THR A 143 4.53 8.65 2.77
N ILE A 144 4.83 8.77 1.48
CA ILE A 144 3.84 8.55 0.40
C ILE A 144 3.69 7.06 0.06
N ILE A 145 4.70 6.25 0.37
CA ILE A 145 4.76 4.83 -0.02
C ILE A 145 3.55 4.01 0.44
N PRO A 146 3.05 4.11 1.69
CA PRO A 146 1.86 3.37 2.12
C PRO A 146 0.59 3.72 1.32
N ILE A 147 0.49 4.95 0.82
CA ILE A 147 -0.64 5.38 -0.02
C ILE A 147 -0.54 4.75 -1.42
N ILE A 148 0.67 4.67 -1.96
CA ILE A 148 0.92 3.96 -3.23
C ILE A 148 0.62 2.47 -3.07
N ALA A 149 1.02 1.86 -1.94
CA ALA A 149 0.71 0.47 -1.63
C ALA A 149 -0.81 0.21 -1.63
N GLY A 150 -1.60 1.14 -1.08
CA GLY A 150 -3.07 1.07 -1.15
C GLY A 150 -3.63 1.11 -2.57
N GLY A 151 -2.96 1.79 -3.51
CA GLY A 151 -3.33 1.75 -4.92
C GLY A 151 -3.14 0.36 -5.55
N PHE A 152 -2.05 -0.34 -5.20
CA PHE A 152 -1.83 -1.71 -5.64
C PHE A 152 -2.84 -2.68 -5.01
N ASP A 153 -3.15 -2.47 -3.74
CA ASP A 153 -4.15 -3.24 -3.00
C ASP A 153 -5.55 -3.14 -3.64
N VAL A 154 -5.99 -1.95 -4.04
CA VAL A 154 -7.25 -1.79 -4.79
C VAL A 154 -7.27 -2.62 -6.08
N ILE A 155 -6.18 -2.62 -6.85
CA ILE A 155 -6.10 -3.37 -8.12
C ILE A 155 -6.15 -4.87 -7.85
N GLU A 156 -5.47 -5.32 -6.81
CA GLU A 156 -5.47 -6.70 -6.39
C GLU A 156 -6.86 -7.15 -5.91
N ASN A 157 -7.48 -6.41 -5.00
CA ASN A 157 -8.83 -6.68 -4.51
C ASN A 157 -9.89 -6.77 -5.63
N ILE A 158 -9.78 -5.92 -6.66
CA ILE A 158 -10.63 -6.03 -7.85
C ILE A 158 -10.41 -7.36 -8.57
N ASN A 159 -9.15 -7.78 -8.80
CA ASN A 159 -8.85 -9.03 -9.50
C ASN A 159 -9.28 -10.26 -8.70
N LEU A 160 -9.15 -10.23 -7.37
CA LEU A 160 -9.65 -11.30 -6.49
C LEU A 160 -11.18 -11.45 -6.61
N LEU A 161 -11.93 -10.34 -6.57
CA LEU A 161 -13.38 -10.36 -6.74
C LEU A 161 -13.79 -10.86 -8.13
N LEU A 162 -13.11 -10.41 -9.19
CA LEU A 162 -13.37 -10.87 -10.56
C LEU A 162 -13.26 -12.39 -10.67
N MET A 163 -12.22 -12.99 -10.05
CA MET A 163 -12.06 -14.45 -10.03
C MET A 163 -13.15 -15.15 -9.21
N ILE A 164 -13.56 -14.59 -8.06
CA ILE A 164 -14.63 -15.18 -7.23
C ILE A 164 -15.98 -15.17 -7.96
N GLU A 165 -16.30 -14.07 -8.63
CA GLU A 165 -17.58 -13.86 -9.32
C GLU A 165 -17.67 -14.63 -10.64
N ASN A 166 -16.56 -14.74 -11.37
CA ASN A 166 -16.53 -15.42 -12.66
C ASN A 166 -15.18 -16.12 -12.88
N ASP A 167 -15.23 -17.45 -12.86
CA ASP A 167 -14.06 -18.32 -13.05
C ASP A 167 -13.31 -18.07 -14.38
N ALA A 168 -13.93 -17.43 -15.38
CA ALA A 168 -13.25 -17.04 -16.62
C ALA A 168 -12.03 -16.14 -16.37
N TYR A 169 -12.07 -15.29 -15.35
CA TYR A 169 -10.95 -14.40 -15.02
C TYR A 169 -9.71 -15.13 -14.49
N ILE A 170 -9.88 -16.36 -13.99
CA ILE A 170 -8.77 -17.21 -13.56
C ILE A 170 -7.80 -17.45 -14.73
N GLU A 171 -8.31 -17.64 -15.95
CA GLU A 171 -7.51 -17.86 -17.16
C GLU A 171 -7.06 -16.56 -17.86
N MET A 172 -7.60 -15.40 -17.45
CA MET A 172 -7.34 -14.10 -18.10
C MET A 172 -6.20 -13.30 -17.46
N GLY A 173 -5.38 -13.94 -16.63
CA GLY A 173 -4.21 -13.32 -16.00
C GLY A 173 -4.50 -12.60 -14.67
N SER A 174 -5.75 -12.61 -14.18
CA SER A 174 -6.08 -12.07 -12.86
C SER A 174 -5.28 -12.69 -11.70
N PRO A 175 -4.96 -14.00 -11.67
CA PRO A 175 -4.11 -14.56 -10.61
C PRO A 175 -2.74 -13.87 -10.55
N PHE A 176 -2.09 -13.71 -11.70
CA PHE A 176 -0.79 -13.07 -11.79
C PHE A 176 -0.85 -11.59 -11.39
N ILE A 177 -1.86 -10.84 -11.87
CA ILE A 177 -2.01 -9.42 -11.56
C ILE A 177 -2.25 -9.22 -10.06
N ALA A 178 -3.16 -10.00 -9.47
CA ALA A 178 -3.43 -9.94 -8.04
C ALA A 178 -2.17 -10.23 -7.23
N SER A 179 -1.48 -11.34 -7.49
CA SER A 179 -0.26 -11.71 -6.73
C SER A 179 0.91 -10.76 -6.95
N LEU A 180 1.06 -10.18 -8.13
CA LEU A 180 2.07 -9.14 -8.38
C LEU A 180 1.75 -7.87 -7.58
N CYS A 181 0.51 -7.41 -7.62
CA CYS A 181 0.06 -6.26 -6.84
C CYS A 181 0.19 -6.52 -5.33
N ALA A 182 -0.16 -7.72 -4.85
CA ALA A 182 0.03 -8.16 -3.47
C ALA A 182 1.52 -8.11 -3.07
N SER A 183 2.40 -8.64 -3.92
CA SER A 183 3.84 -8.62 -3.65
C SER A 183 4.40 -7.20 -3.58
N ILE A 184 3.96 -6.31 -4.48
CA ILE A 184 4.37 -4.92 -4.48
C ILE A 184 3.81 -4.19 -3.24
N LYS A 185 2.52 -4.35 -2.89
CA LYS A 185 1.93 -3.69 -1.70
C LYS A 185 2.69 -4.09 -0.45
N PHE A 186 2.95 -5.39 -0.21
CA PHE A 186 3.67 -5.84 0.98
C PHE A 186 5.12 -5.37 0.99
N GLY A 187 5.80 -5.38 -0.16
CA GLY A 187 7.16 -4.84 -0.27
C GLY A 187 7.24 -3.35 0.08
N LEU A 188 6.30 -2.55 -0.42
CA LEU A 188 6.20 -1.12 -0.13
C LEU A 188 5.90 -0.85 1.34
N LEU A 189 4.95 -1.58 1.93
CA LEU A 189 4.61 -1.48 3.35
C LEU A 189 5.80 -1.86 4.24
N PHE A 190 6.51 -2.94 3.90
CA PHE A 190 7.71 -3.36 4.61
C PHE A 190 8.78 -2.26 4.62
N LEU A 191 9.07 -1.64 3.48
CA LEU A 191 10.02 -0.52 3.38
C LEU A 191 9.61 0.67 4.27
N GLY A 192 8.31 1.02 4.26
CA GLY A 192 7.78 2.10 5.11
C GLY A 192 7.94 1.82 6.60
N ILE A 193 7.62 0.59 7.03
CA ILE A 193 7.76 0.14 8.42
C ILE A 193 9.23 0.12 8.85
N CYS A 194 10.13 -0.43 8.02
CA CYS A 194 11.57 -0.43 8.31
C CYS A 194 12.10 0.99 8.51
N PHE A 195 11.75 1.93 7.63
CA PHE A 195 12.15 3.33 7.80
C PHE A 195 11.61 3.93 9.10
N PHE A 196 10.33 3.72 9.41
CA PHE A 196 9.71 4.23 10.64
C PHE A 196 10.47 3.73 11.89
N ILE A 197 10.77 2.42 11.96
CA ILE A 197 11.49 1.83 13.09
C ILE A 197 12.89 2.43 13.21
N ILE A 198 13.65 2.53 12.11
CA ILE A 198 15.00 3.11 12.10
C ILE A 198 14.97 4.58 12.57
N ALA A 199 14.05 5.39 12.01
CA ALA A 199 13.89 6.79 12.39
C ALA A 199 13.51 6.94 13.86
N LEU A 200 12.61 6.09 14.37
CA LEU A 200 12.21 6.10 15.77
C LEU A 200 13.39 5.76 16.70
N ILE A 201 14.17 4.74 16.38
CA ILE A 201 15.37 4.36 17.16
C ILE A 201 16.37 5.52 17.21
N ILE A 202 16.65 6.17 16.08
CA ILE A 202 17.55 7.33 16.01
C ILE A 202 17.05 8.45 16.94
N LEU A 203 15.76 8.77 16.89
CA LEU A 203 15.16 9.80 17.74
C LEU A 203 15.24 9.46 19.23
N VAL A 204 15.01 8.20 19.60
CA VAL A 204 15.12 7.73 20.99
C VAL A 204 16.56 7.82 21.48
N ILE A 205 17.54 7.36 20.70
CA ILE A 205 18.97 7.45 21.05
C ILE A 205 19.38 8.91 21.24
N ASN A 206 18.98 9.80 20.34
CA ASN A 206 19.31 11.22 20.43
C ASN A 206 18.66 11.89 21.65
N LYS A 207 17.49 11.41 22.10
CA LYS A 207 16.82 11.91 23.31
C LYS A 207 17.51 11.42 24.59
N ILE A 208 18.06 10.21 24.60
CA ILE A 208 18.78 9.65 25.77
C ILE A 208 20.17 10.27 25.93
N ARG A 209 20.83 10.65 24.83
CA ARG A 209 22.16 11.27 24.83
C ARG A 209 22.17 12.76 25.18
N LYS A 210 21.01 13.41 25.17
CA LYS A 210 20.83 14.81 25.58
C LYS A 210 20.46 14.86 27.06
#